data_AF-A0A953HRX9-F1
#
_entry.id   AF-A0A953HRX9-F1
#
_cell.length_a   1.000
_cell.length_b   1.000
_cell.length_c   1.000
_cell.angle_alpha   90.00
_cell.angle_beta   90.00
_cell.angle_gamma   90.00
#
_symmetry.space_group_name_H-M   'P 1'
#
loop_
_entity.id
_entity.type
_entity.pdbx_description
1 polymer ?
#
loop_
_entity_poly.entity_id
_entity_poly.type
_entity_poly.pdbx_seq_one_letter_code
_entity_poly.pdbx_strand_id
1 'polypeptide(L)'
;MDFNQIDFKKFLKAALKVRFQGISPYDFEDFLSKLFRDNAYTISPTKYAGDYGADLILEKDGLVTVVQVKRYHQDHKVGVQDVNQVIGAAKYYKADQIMIVTTSALTEPAMELCRKANVYVWDWDILKGAIYRTYDLDDEWLFDISTDNPEASDDYFEFYVLEVSPDQYVEDSPVPRTKVVMEMHNKSGRNVNVFLDLPILLRHNNKQYNSVDWAQNYFKSGIIYNGAEVEVACYYLEENLSEIQKGDQVLIPVSAPALSLLKTYTTPLSPEDTRCFLVTYAFDKYSPMYFDAVRFRDRILSKYRVGRWWIRFYYNWSPVFINTFGHLPLFRFFLKKIIKLIMSVRLKRY
;
A
#
# COMPACT_ATOMS: atom_id res chain seq x y z
N MET A 1 -4.34 -8.31 11.33
CA MET A 1 -4.34 -6.84 11.39
C MET A 1 -4.28 -6.34 12.84
N ASP A 2 -3.37 -5.41 13.17
CA ASP A 2 -3.37 -4.73 14.46
C ASP A 2 -4.19 -3.43 14.38
N PHE A 3 -5.41 -3.47 14.92
CA PHE A 3 -6.33 -2.33 14.89
C PHE A 3 -5.94 -1.17 15.82
N ASN A 4 -4.92 -1.35 16.67
CA ASN A 4 -4.41 -0.27 17.52
C ASN A 4 -3.46 0.70 16.78
N GLN A 5 -3.00 0.31 15.59
CA GLN A 5 -2.04 1.09 14.80
C GLN A 5 -2.69 1.84 13.62
N ILE A 6 -4.01 1.74 13.47
CA ILE A 6 -4.76 2.36 12.37
C ILE A 6 -5.87 3.25 12.92
N ASP A 7 -6.29 4.24 12.13
CA ASP A 7 -7.56 4.93 12.39
C ASP A 7 -8.71 3.96 12.14
N PHE A 8 -9.21 3.38 13.23
CA PHE A 8 -10.23 2.36 13.20
C PHE A 8 -11.55 2.86 12.60
N LYS A 9 -11.94 4.12 12.87
CA LYS A 9 -13.17 4.71 12.30
C LYS A 9 -13.06 4.83 10.79
N LYS A 10 -11.92 5.32 10.30
CA LYS A 10 -11.65 5.46 8.87
C LYS A 10 -11.59 4.11 8.15
N PHE A 11 -10.89 3.14 8.74
CA PHE A 11 -10.89 1.76 8.25
C PHE A 11 -12.31 1.21 8.13
N LEU A 12 -13.11 1.36 9.19
CA LEU A 12 -14.45 0.80 9.25
C LEU A 12 -15.37 1.42 8.19
N LYS A 13 -15.25 2.74 7.97
CA LYS A 13 -15.99 3.46 6.92
C LYS A 13 -15.68 2.92 5.54
N ALA A 14 -14.39 2.80 5.20
CA ALA A 14 -13.95 2.27 3.91
C ALA A 14 -14.37 0.80 3.72
N ALA A 15 -14.22 -0.02 4.76
CA ALA A 15 -14.56 -1.43 4.71
C ALA A 15 -16.07 -1.66 4.55
N LEU A 16 -16.91 -0.91 5.28
CA LEU A 16 -18.37 -1.02 5.20
C LEU A 16 -18.91 -0.65 3.80
N LYS A 17 -18.37 0.39 3.16
CA LYS A 17 -18.75 0.82 1.80
C LYS A 17 -18.65 -0.31 0.77
N VAL A 18 -17.67 -1.19 0.94
CA VAL A 18 -17.39 -2.30 0.02
C VAL A 18 -17.63 -3.68 0.65
N ARG A 19 -18.42 -3.79 1.73
CA ARG A 19 -18.69 -5.06 2.43
C ARG A 19 -17.42 -5.89 2.72
N PHE A 20 -16.38 -5.21 3.21
CA PHE A 20 -15.07 -5.77 3.53
C PHE A 20 -14.36 -6.45 2.34
N GLN A 21 -14.76 -6.21 1.09
CA GLN A 21 -14.10 -6.80 -0.09
C GLN A 21 -12.69 -6.26 -0.34
N GLY A 22 -12.33 -5.14 0.30
CA GLY A 22 -10.99 -4.53 0.21
C GLY A 22 -9.93 -5.13 1.15
N ILE A 23 -10.28 -6.14 1.95
CA ILE A 23 -9.34 -6.81 2.88
C ILE A 23 -9.27 -8.31 2.67
N SER A 24 -8.22 -8.95 3.19
CA SER A 24 -8.07 -10.40 3.12
C SER A 24 -9.10 -11.13 4.02
N PRO A 25 -9.41 -12.42 3.76
CA PRO A 25 -10.23 -13.22 4.67
C PRO A 25 -9.70 -13.25 6.11
N TYR A 26 -8.38 -13.39 6.28
CA TYR A 26 -7.74 -13.37 7.60
C TYR A 26 -7.90 -12.02 8.32
N ASP A 27 -7.75 -10.90 7.60
CA ASP A 27 -7.99 -9.58 8.19
C ASP A 27 -9.45 -9.37 8.58
N PHE A 28 -10.37 -10.03 7.88
CA PHE A 28 -11.79 -10.02 8.23
C PHE A 28 -12.07 -10.86 9.49
N GLU A 29 -11.42 -12.02 9.65
CA GLU A 29 -11.46 -12.81 10.89
C GLU A 29 -10.88 -12.02 12.07
N ASP A 30 -9.78 -11.30 11.87
CA ASP A 30 -9.20 -10.41 12.88
C ASP A 30 -10.17 -9.27 13.26
N PHE A 31 -10.84 -8.67 12.26
CA PHE A 31 -11.86 -7.66 12.51
C PHE A 31 -13.03 -8.22 13.34
N LEU A 32 -13.52 -9.42 12.99
CA LEU A 32 -14.59 -10.08 13.75
C LEU A 32 -14.13 -10.41 15.17
N SER A 33 -12.89 -10.85 15.35
CA SER A 33 -12.30 -11.06 16.68
C SER A 33 -12.32 -9.79 17.51
N LYS A 34 -11.97 -8.64 16.93
CA LYS A 34 -12.09 -7.34 17.59
C LYS A 34 -13.55 -7.01 17.91
N LEU A 35 -14.46 -7.12 16.94
CA LEU A 35 -15.88 -6.84 17.12
C LEU A 35 -16.48 -7.67 18.28
N PHE A 36 -16.18 -8.97 18.35
CA PHE A 36 -16.64 -9.83 19.42
C PHE A 36 -16.01 -9.47 20.77
N ARG A 37 -14.71 -9.15 20.83
CA ARG A 37 -14.05 -8.66 22.06
C ARG A 37 -14.69 -7.38 22.58
N ASP A 38 -14.97 -6.44 21.69
CA ASP A 38 -15.65 -5.17 22.04
C ASP A 38 -17.10 -5.41 22.53
N ASN A 39 -17.67 -6.59 22.22
CA ASN A 39 -18.96 -7.07 22.75
C ASN A 39 -18.83 -8.06 23.93
N ALA A 40 -17.70 -8.01 24.64
CA ALA A 40 -17.40 -8.79 25.85
C ALA A 40 -17.29 -10.32 25.64
N TYR A 41 -16.94 -10.76 24.43
CA TYR A 41 -16.54 -12.16 24.20
C TYR A 41 -15.03 -12.33 24.41
N THR A 42 -14.64 -13.48 24.94
CA THR A 42 -13.24 -13.94 24.91
C THR A 42 -13.02 -14.78 23.65
N ILE A 43 -11.85 -14.61 23.01
CA ILE A 43 -11.48 -15.36 21.80
C ILE A 43 -10.41 -16.37 22.16
N SER A 44 -10.67 -17.65 21.92
CA SER A 44 -9.66 -18.71 22.07
C SER A 44 -8.83 -18.84 20.80
N PRO A 45 -7.50 -19.03 20.90
CA PRO A 45 -6.66 -19.25 19.74
C PRO A 45 -7.00 -20.59 19.09
N THR A 46 -7.42 -20.57 17.82
CA THR A 46 -7.38 -21.77 16.97
C THR A 46 -5.90 -22.02 16.65
N LYS A 47 -5.41 -23.24 16.84
CA LYS A 47 -4.02 -23.55 16.45
C LYS A 47 -3.97 -23.48 14.93
N TYR A 48 -3.40 -22.39 14.41
CA TYR A 48 -3.01 -22.24 13.00
C TYR A 48 -2.44 -23.56 12.48
N ALA A 49 -3.13 -24.11 11.46
CA ALA A 49 -2.95 -25.42 10.82
C ALA A 49 -3.67 -26.61 11.47
N GLY A 50 -4.92 -26.82 11.03
CA GLY A 50 -5.66 -28.08 11.23
C GLY A 50 -7.13 -27.94 11.62
N ASP A 51 -7.79 -26.82 11.32
CA ASP A 51 -9.13 -26.56 11.84
C ASP A 51 -10.18 -27.49 11.25
N TYR A 52 -10.90 -28.17 12.14
CA TYR A 52 -12.03 -29.04 11.86
C TYR A 52 -13.28 -28.26 11.41
N GLY A 53 -13.10 -27.11 10.73
CA GLY A 53 -14.17 -26.27 10.16
C GLY A 53 -14.66 -25.11 11.05
N ALA A 54 -13.84 -24.56 11.95
CA ALA A 54 -14.15 -23.33 12.69
C ALA A 54 -13.02 -22.32 12.53
N ASP A 55 -13.37 -21.07 12.24
CA ASP A 55 -12.40 -19.97 12.08
C ASP A 55 -12.23 -19.20 13.40
N LEU A 56 -13.29 -19.09 14.23
CA LEU A 56 -13.23 -18.48 15.56
C LEU A 56 -13.89 -19.37 16.62
N ILE A 57 -13.37 -19.31 17.83
CA ILE A 57 -13.97 -19.90 19.04
C ILE A 57 -14.19 -18.77 20.04
N LEU A 58 -15.46 -18.50 20.34
CA LEU A 58 -15.88 -17.45 21.26
C LEU A 58 -16.31 -18.07 22.59
N GLU A 59 -16.09 -17.34 23.67
CA GLU A 59 -16.63 -17.67 24.99
C GLU A 59 -17.26 -16.44 25.62
N LYS A 60 -18.50 -16.58 26.09
CA LYS A 60 -19.21 -15.55 26.85
C LYS A 60 -20.23 -16.19 27.79
N ASP A 61 -20.29 -15.72 29.02
CA ASP A 61 -21.21 -16.22 30.06
C ASP A 61 -21.12 -17.75 30.27
N GLY A 62 -19.92 -18.32 30.08
CA GLY A 62 -19.67 -19.77 30.20
C GLY A 62 -20.14 -20.61 29.02
N LEU A 63 -20.64 -20.00 27.93
CA LEU A 63 -21.04 -20.67 26.69
C LEU A 63 -19.93 -20.57 25.65
N VAL A 64 -19.60 -21.71 25.03
CA VAL A 64 -18.65 -21.80 23.92
C VAL A 64 -19.39 -21.76 22.59
N THR A 65 -19.04 -20.80 21.74
CA THR A 65 -19.57 -20.67 20.38
C THR A 65 -18.47 -20.95 19.36
N VAL A 66 -18.71 -21.87 18.43
CA VAL A 66 -17.86 -22.00 17.23
C VAL A 66 -18.42 -21.17 16.08
N VAL A 67 -17.54 -20.50 15.35
CA VAL A 67 -17.91 -19.61 14.26
C VAL A 67 -17.19 -20.00 12.99
N GLN A 68 -17.94 -20.13 11.90
CA GLN A 68 -17.39 -20.13 10.55
C GLN A 68 -17.61 -18.76 9.90
N VAL A 69 -16.53 -18.20 9.37
CA VAL A 69 -16.45 -16.90 8.72
C VAL A 69 -16.35 -17.09 7.21
N LYS A 70 -17.20 -16.40 6.45
CA LYS A 70 -17.16 -16.40 4.97
C LYS A 70 -17.25 -15.00 4.40
N ARG A 71 -16.10 -14.46 3.99
CA ARG A 71 -16.00 -13.17 3.30
C ARG A 71 -16.28 -13.33 1.80
N TYR A 72 -17.53 -13.57 1.43
CA TYR A 72 -17.96 -13.75 0.04
C TYR A 72 -18.51 -12.46 -0.58
N HIS A 73 -18.42 -12.35 -1.91
CA HIS A 73 -19.12 -11.31 -2.67
C HIS A 73 -20.63 -11.51 -2.56
N GLN A 74 -21.42 -10.44 -2.70
CA GLN A 74 -22.89 -10.51 -2.57
C GLN A 74 -23.55 -11.49 -3.57
N ASP A 75 -22.91 -11.71 -4.72
CA ASP A 75 -23.39 -12.62 -5.76
C ASP A 75 -22.99 -14.08 -5.50
N HIS A 76 -22.15 -14.34 -4.50
CA HIS A 76 -21.73 -15.67 -4.10
C HIS A 76 -22.26 -16.00 -2.71
N LYS A 77 -23.27 -16.88 -2.66
CA LYS A 77 -23.94 -17.26 -1.42
C LYS A 77 -23.28 -18.43 -0.74
N VAL A 78 -23.32 -18.44 0.59
CA VAL A 78 -22.86 -19.55 1.44
C VAL A 78 -23.76 -20.78 1.22
N GLY A 79 -23.12 -21.93 1.02
CA GLY A 79 -23.77 -23.18 0.64
C GLY A 79 -23.96 -24.15 1.80
N VAL A 80 -24.69 -25.24 1.56
CA VAL A 80 -24.92 -26.33 2.53
C VAL A 80 -23.62 -26.94 3.05
N GLN A 81 -22.59 -27.00 2.20
CA GLN A 81 -21.28 -27.54 2.57
C GLN A 81 -20.62 -26.73 3.69
N ASP A 82 -20.68 -25.39 3.63
CA ASP A 82 -20.13 -24.52 4.67
C ASP A 82 -20.86 -24.72 6.02
N VAL A 83 -22.18 -24.93 5.97
CA VAL A 83 -22.99 -25.20 7.17
C VAL A 83 -22.62 -26.54 7.80
N ASN A 84 -22.42 -27.58 6.99
CA ASN A 84 -22.01 -28.89 7.49
C ASN A 84 -20.61 -28.86 8.13
N GLN A 85 -19.69 -28.04 7.61
CA GLN A 85 -18.36 -27.87 8.20
C GLN A 85 -18.44 -27.35 9.63
N VAL A 86 -19.17 -26.26 9.85
CA VAL A 86 -19.28 -25.67 11.19
C VAL A 86 -20.05 -26.56 12.17
N ILE A 87 -21.03 -27.33 11.70
CA ILE A 87 -21.71 -28.36 12.51
C ILE A 87 -20.71 -29.45 12.95
N GLY A 88 -19.83 -29.88 12.05
CA GLY A 88 -18.74 -30.81 12.37
C GLY A 88 -17.79 -30.24 13.42
N ALA A 89 -17.40 -28.97 13.25
CA ALA A 89 -16.53 -28.26 14.17
C ALA A 89 -17.13 -28.15 15.57
N ALA A 90 -18.43 -27.84 15.68
CA ALA A 90 -19.13 -27.74 16.95
C ALA A 90 -19.02 -29.02 17.77
N LYS A 91 -19.16 -30.18 17.12
CA LYS A 91 -19.00 -31.49 17.78
C LYS A 91 -17.58 -31.74 18.24
N TYR A 92 -16.59 -31.34 17.44
CA TYR A 92 -15.17 -31.49 17.79
C TYR A 92 -14.79 -30.63 19.01
N TYR A 93 -15.20 -29.37 18.99
CA TYR A 93 -14.89 -28.39 20.04
C TYR A 93 -15.85 -28.45 21.24
N LYS A 94 -16.85 -29.35 21.22
CA LYS A 94 -17.92 -29.46 22.24
C LYS A 94 -18.60 -28.10 22.50
N ALA A 95 -18.87 -27.37 21.43
CA ALA A 95 -19.46 -26.05 21.50
C ALA A 95 -20.94 -26.14 21.90
N ASP A 96 -21.37 -25.18 22.73
CA ASP A 96 -22.78 -25.01 23.10
C ASP A 96 -23.57 -24.34 21.98
N GLN A 97 -22.89 -23.54 21.15
CA GLN A 97 -23.50 -22.74 20.09
C GLN A 97 -22.69 -22.81 18.80
N ILE A 98 -23.40 -22.65 17.68
CA ILE A 98 -22.84 -22.70 16.33
C ILE A 98 -23.24 -21.43 15.61
N MET A 99 -22.30 -20.77 14.95
CA MET A 99 -22.54 -19.53 14.24
C MET A 99 -21.87 -19.51 12.86
N ILE A 100 -22.53 -18.89 11.89
CA ILE A 100 -21.94 -18.51 10.62
C ILE A 100 -22.00 -17.00 10.49
N VAL A 101 -20.87 -16.38 10.13
CA VAL A 101 -20.78 -14.95 9.82
C VAL A 101 -20.36 -14.79 8.37
N THR A 102 -21.09 -14.00 7.59
CA THR A 102 -20.75 -13.75 6.19
C THR A 102 -21.01 -12.32 5.74
N THR A 103 -20.23 -11.85 4.76
CA THR A 103 -20.48 -10.57 4.06
C THR A 103 -21.48 -10.70 2.91
N SER A 104 -22.01 -11.90 2.68
CA SER A 104 -22.99 -12.24 1.66
C SER A 104 -24.30 -12.73 2.31
N ALA A 105 -25.05 -13.54 1.60
CA ALA A 105 -26.22 -14.26 2.07
C ALA A 105 -25.99 -15.78 1.99
N LEU A 106 -26.90 -16.55 2.58
CA LEU A 106 -26.93 -18.00 2.45
C LEU A 106 -27.90 -18.41 1.33
N THR A 107 -27.67 -19.58 0.74
CA THR A 107 -28.67 -20.21 -0.14
C THR A 107 -29.88 -20.68 0.68
N GLU A 108 -31.06 -20.80 0.06
CA GLU A 108 -32.27 -21.27 0.75
C GLU A 108 -32.08 -22.64 1.45
N PRO A 109 -31.46 -23.66 0.81
CA PRO A 109 -31.19 -24.93 1.48
C PRO A 109 -30.23 -24.80 2.67
N ALA A 110 -29.23 -23.90 2.57
CA ALA A 110 -28.30 -23.64 3.67
C ALA A 110 -29.01 -22.98 4.86
N MET A 111 -29.90 -22.01 4.59
CA MET A 111 -30.72 -21.39 5.64
C MET A 111 -31.66 -22.38 6.31
N GLU A 112 -32.28 -23.29 5.55
CA GLU A 112 -33.13 -24.35 6.12
C GLU A 112 -32.33 -25.28 7.04
N LEU A 113 -31.12 -25.67 6.62
CA LEU A 113 -30.23 -26.48 7.44
C LEU A 113 -29.81 -25.74 8.72
N CYS A 114 -29.45 -24.45 8.62
CA CYS A 114 -29.11 -23.64 9.78
C CYS A 114 -30.26 -23.62 10.81
N ARG A 115 -31.50 -23.45 10.35
CA ARG A 115 -32.68 -23.47 11.23
C ARG A 115 -32.87 -24.82 11.92
N LYS A 116 -32.74 -25.93 11.18
CA LYS A 116 -32.89 -27.29 11.74
C LYS A 116 -31.78 -27.65 12.72
N ALA A 117 -30.57 -27.17 12.48
CA ALA A 117 -29.39 -27.44 13.30
C ALA A 117 -29.11 -26.37 14.38
N ASN A 118 -30.03 -25.41 14.58
CA ASN A 118 -29.87 -24.28 15.52
C ASN A 118 -28.55 -23.50 15.33
N VAL A 119 -28.17 -23.27 14.07
CA VAL A 119 -27.00 -22.45 13.72
C VAL A 119 -27.44 -20.99 13.64
N TYR A 120 -26.79 -20.13 14.42
CA TYR A 120 -26.95 -18.69 14.34
C TYR A 120 -26.35 -18.17 13.04
N VAL A 121 -27.10 -17.34 12.32
CA VAL A 121 -26.67 -16.76 11.05
C VAL A 121 -26.53 -15.27 11.20
N TRP A 122 -25.32 -14.77 10.96
CA TRP A 122 -25.03 -13.36 10.76
C TRP A 122 -24.70 -13.17 9.28
N ASP A 123 -25.74 -12.91 8.48
CA ASP A 123 -25.56 -12.43 7.11
C ASP A 123 -25.14 -10.94 7.11
N TRP A 124 -25.01 -10.35 5.92
CA TRP A 124 -24.57 -8.97 5.79
C TRP A 124 -25.39 -7.99 6.64
N ASP A 125 -26.72 -8.11 6.65
CA ASP A 125 -27.59 -7.14 7.30
C ASP A 125 -27.47 -7.24 8.83
N ILE A 126 -27.42 -8.46 9.36
CA ILE A 126 -27.22 -8.69 10.80
C ILE A 126 -25.83 -8.25 11.23
N LEU A 127 -24.79 -8.57 10.45
CA LEU A 127 -23.41 -8.16 10.71
C LEU A 127 -23.28 -6.63 10.69
N LYS A 128 -23.79 -5.96 9.65
CA LYS A 128 -23.80 -4.50 9.54
C LYS A 128 -24.50 -3.88 10.75
N GLY A 129 -25.66 -4.40 11.13
CA GLY A 129 -26.39 -3.93 12.31
C GLY A 129 -25.62 -4.13 13.63
N ALA A 130 -24.90 -5.24 13.80
CA ALA A 130 -24.05 -5.48 14.97
C ALA A 130 -22.88 -4.49 15.03
N ILE A 131 -22.23 -4.22 13.91
CA ILE A 131 -21.16 -3.22 13.80
C ILE A 131 -21.68 -1.84 14.18
N TYR A 132 -22.84 -1.45 13.63
CA TYR A 132 -23.44 -0.14 13.88
C TYR A 132 -23.75 0.05 15.36
N ARG A 133 -24.34 -0.95 16.01
CA ARG A 133 -24.61 -0.90 17.46
C ARG A 133 -23.33 -0.86 18.30
N THR A 134 -22.31 -1.61 17.93
CA THR A 134 -21.06 -1.70 18.72
C THR A 134 -20.30 -0.39 18.72
N TYR A 135 -20.28 0.30 17.58
CA TYR A 135 -19.47 1.51 17.39
C TYR A 135 -20.29 2.79 17.31
N ASP A 136 -21.58 2.72 17.66
CA ASP A 136 -22.54 3.83 17.66
C ASP A 136 -22.56 4.59 16.32
N LEU A 137 -22.86 3.85 15.25
CA LEU A 137 -22.87 4.34 13.87
C LEU A 137 -24.28 4.36 13.28
N ASP A 138 -24.49 5.27 12.33
CA ASP A 138 -25.67 5.36 11.49
C ASP A 138 -25.30 5.39 10.00
N ASP A 139 -26.31 5.38 9.14
CA ASP A 139 -26.08 5.47 7.70
C ASP A 139 -25.58 6.87 7.29
N GLU A 140 -25.92 7.93 8.02
CA GLU A 140 -25.42 9.30 7.75
C GLU A 140 -23.89 9.35 7.87
N TRP A 141 -23.32 8.70 8.87
CA TRP A 141 -21.87 8.59 9.08
C TRP A 141 -21.14 7.93 7.89
N LEU A 142 -21.77 6.97 7.20
CA LEU A 142 -21.17 6.31 6.04
C LEU A 142 -21.02 7.27 4.85
N PHE A 143 -21.96 8.23 4.73
CA PHE A 143 -22.05 9.20 3.64
C PHE A 143 -21.51 10.59 4.00
N ASP A 144 -21.16 10.85 5.25
CA ASP A 144 -20.58 12.12 5.68
C ASP A 144 -19.20 12.33 5.02
N ILE A 145 -19.11 13.28 4.11
CA ILE A 145 -17.87 13.65 3.40
C ILE A 145 -16.99 14.56 4.27
N SER A 146 -17.56 15.21 5.31
CA SER A 146 -16.85 16.21 6.12
C SER A 146 -15.82 15.61 7.07
N THR A 147 -15.98 14.33 7.45
CA THR A 147 -15.00 13.57 8.25
C THR A 147 -13.81 13.04 7.46
N ASP A 148 -13.86 13.09 6.12
CA ASP A 148 -12.71 12.79 5.27
C ASP A 148 -11.79 14.03 5.28
N ASN A 149 -11.11 14.26 6.41
CA ASN A 149 -10.20 15.39 6.58
C ASN A 149 -9.10 15.32 5.49
N PRO A 150 -9.08 16.25 4.50
CA PRO A 150 -8.08 16.25 3.44
C PRO A 150 -6.65 16.47 3.96
N GLU A 151 -6.48 16.90 5.21
CA GLU A 151 -5.18 17.14 5.85
C GLU A 151 -4.56 15.89 6.50
N ALA A 152 -5.33 14.82 6.74
CA ALA A 152 -4.76 13.57 7.25
C ALA A 152 -4.10 12.82 6.08
N SER A 153 -2.80 12.99 5.92
CA SER A 153 -1.98 12.37 4.87
C SER A 153 -2.00 10.84 4.96
N ASP A 154 -3.04 10.17 4.44
CA ASP A 154 -2.98 8.72 4.15
C ASP A 154 -2.20 8.48 2.86
N ASP A 155 -0.96 8.95 2.83
CA ASP A 155 -0.08 8.64 1.71
C ASP A 155 0.37 7.19 1.87
N TYR A 156 -0.49 6.29 1.40
CA TYR A 156 -0.21 4.86 1.34
C TYR A 156 0.98 4.59 0.43
N PHE A 157 1.20 5.47 -0.53
CA PHE A 157 2.25 5.38 -1.52
C PHE A 157 3.11 6.64 -1.56
N GLU A 158 4.40 6.43 -1.77
CA GLU A 158 5.30 7.49 -2.21
C GLU A 158 5.84 7.13 -3.58
N PHE A 159 5.96 8.14 -4.44
CA PHE A 159 6.49 8.01 -5.78
C PHE A 159 7.80 8.78 -5.90
N TYR A 160 8.75 8.20 -6.61
CA TYR A 160 10.05 8.80 -6.91
C TYR A 160 10.37 8.61 -8.37
N VAL A 161 10.66 9.68 -9.11
CA VAL A 161 11.17 9.55 -10.48
C VAL A 161 12.61 9.02 -10.43
N LEU A 162 12.85 7.85 -11.02
CA LEU A 162 14.16 7.21 -11.10
C LEU A 162 14.90 7.64 -12.37
N GLU A 163 14.20 7.62 -13.51
CA GLU A 163 14.82 7.81 -14.83
C GLU A 163 13.88 8.58 -15.75
N VAL A 164 14.45 9.49 -16.54
CA VAL A 164 13.79 10.08 -17.70
C VAL A 164 14.74 9.90 -18.88
N SER A 165 14.37 9.05 -19.83
CA SER A 165 15.22 8.69 -20.96
C SER A 165 14.46 8.68 -22.28
N PRO A 166 15.08 9.12 -23.39
CA PRO A 166 14.52 8.94 -24.72
C PRO A 166 14.28 7.45 -24.98
N ASP A 167 13.15 7.12 -25.61
CA ASP A 167 12.87 5.75 -26.03
C ASP A 167 13.72 5.41 -27.26
N GLN A 168 14.84 4.71 -27.03
CA GLN A 168 15.80 4.38 -28.09
C GLN A 168 15.36 3.18 -28.96
N TYR A 169 14.18 2.61 -28.72
CA TYR A 169 13.69 1.41 -29.41
C TYR A 169 12.23 1.57 -29.83
N VAL A 170 11.99 2.10 -31.03
CA VAL A 170 10.74 1.79 -31.74
C VAL A 170 11.03 1.67 -33.23
N GLU A 171 11.11 0.45 -33.73
CA GLU A 171 11.18 0.15 -35.18
C GLU A 171 9.85 0.49 -35.92
N ASP A 172 8.75 0.77 -35.18
CA ASP A 172 7.38 0.88 -35.74
C ASP A 172 6.59 2.15 -35.38
N SER A 173 7.17 3.17 -34.72
CA SER A 173 6.44 4.43 -34.42
C SER A 173 7.25 5.66 -34.80
N PRO A 174 6.75 6.50 -35.73
CA PRO A 174 7.48 7.67 -36.22
C PRO A 174 7.51 8.85 -35.23
N VAL A 175 6.84 8.71 -34.09
CA VAL A 175 6.70 9.79 -33.10
C VAL A 175 7.67 9.52 -31.94
N PRO A 176 8.65 10.40 -31.69
CA PRO A 176 9.61 10.21 -30.64
C PRO A 176 8.96 10.30 -29.25
N ARG A 177 9.33 9.38 -28.37
CA ARG A 177 8.79 9.24 -27.03
C ARG A 177 9.90 9.30 -26.01
N THR A 178 9.56 9.75 -24.81
CA THR A 178 10.44 9.74 -23.64
C THR A 178 9.81 8.89 -22.57
N LYS A 179 10.57 7.92 -22.07
CA LYS A 179 10.17 7.04 -20.98
C LYS A 179 10.47 7.71 -19.64
N VAL A 180 9.50 7.68 -18.75
CA VAL A 180 9.64 8.12 -17.36
C VAL A 180 9.46 6.89 -16.47
N VAL A 181 10.51 6.51 -15.74
CA VAL A 181 10.50 5.41 -14.77
C VAL A 181 10.37 5.99 -13.36
N MET A 182 9.45 5.44 -12.59
CA MET A 182 9.16 5.83 -11.22
C MET A 182 9.21 4.62 -10.28
N GLU A 183 9.65 4.83 -9.05
CA GLU A 183 9.59 3.87 -7.95
C GLU A 183 8.38 4.21 -7.08
N MET A 184 7.53 3.23 -6.83
CA MET A 184 6.36 3.34 -5.96
C MET A 184 6.60 2.53 -4.68
N HIS A 185 6.49 3.18 -3.51
CA HIS A 185 6.75 2.57 -2.20
C HIS A 185 5.45 2.41 -1.45
N ASN A 186 5.12 1.20 -0.99
CA ASN A 186 3.98 1.00 -0.11
C ASN A 186 4.35 1.24 1.36
N LYS A 187 3.93 2.39 1.90
CA LYS A 187 4.10 2.79 3.30
C LYS A 187 2.84 2.60 4.16
N SER A 188 1.84 1.92 3.62
CA SER A 188 0.54 1.74 4.27
C SER A 188 0.53 0.88 5.54
N GLY A 189 1.59 0.12 5.81
CA GLY A 189 1.59 -0.89 6.87
C GLY A 189 0.88 -2.20 6.49
N ARG A 190 0.36 -2.33 5.26
CA ARG A 190 -0.44 -3.49 4.80
C ARG A 190 -0.24 -3.79 3.32
N ASN A 191 -0.73 -4.95 2.86
CA ASN A 191 -0.74 -5.29 1.44
C ASN A 191 -1.92 -4.58 0.77
N VAL A 192 -1.70 -3.91 -0.35
CA VAL A 192 -2.74 -3.13 -1.03
C VAL A 192 -2.82 -3.53 -2.50
N ASN A 193 -4.01 -3.89 -2.96
CA ASN A 193 -4.28 -4.10 -4.38
C ASN A 193 -4.55 -2.76 -5.05
N VAL A 194 -3.75 -2.38 -6.05
CA VAL A 194 -3.80 -1.08 -6.72
C VAL A 194 -4.00 -1.20 -8.22
N PHE A 195 -4.58 -0.16 -8.79
CA PHE A 195 -4.71 0.08 -10.23
C PHE A 195 -4.20 1.50 -10.51
N LEU A 196 -3.22 1.64 -11.39
CA LEU A 196 -2.66 2.92 -11.78
C LEU A 196 -3.30 3.39 -13.09
N ASP A 197 -3.85 4.59 -13.09
CA ASP A 197 -4.24 5.26 -14.34
C ASP A 197 -3.02 5.94 -14.97
N LEU A 198 -3.12 6.22 -16.27
CA LEU A 198 -2.06 6.87 -17.03
C LEU A 198 -1.61 8.18 -16.33
N PRO A 199 -0.32 8.29 -15.96
CA PRO A 199 0.18 9.47 -15.28
C PRO A 199 0.03 10.75 -16.12
N ILE A 200 -0.14 11.86 -15.41
CA ILE A 200 -0.33 13.18 -15.99
C ILE A 200 0.88 14.03 -15.64
N LEU A 201 1.50 14.64 -16.65
CA LEU A 201 2.53 15.64 -16.48
C LEU A 201 1.88 17.02 -16.29
N LEU A 202 2.10 17.64 -15.14
CA LEU A 202 1.77 19.02 -14.86
C LEU A 202 3.05 19.87 -14.90
N ARG A 203 3.13 20.78 -15.87
CA ARG A 203 4.28 21.67 -16.05
C ARG A 203 4.21 22.87 -15.11
N HIS A 204 5.35 23.47 -14.79
CA HIS A 204 5.48 24.70 -13.98
C HIS A 204 4.62 25.88 -14.47
N ASN A 205 4.25 25.89 -15.75
CA ASN A 205 3.36 26.88 -16.36
C ASN A 205 1.87 26.48 -16.33
N ASN A 206 1.51 25.49 -15.49
CA ASN A 206 0.18 24.91 -15.35
C ASN A 206 -0.39 24.24 -16.62
N LYS A 207 0.45 23.89 -17.59
CA LYS A 207 0.02 23.07 -18.74
C LYS A 207 0.03 21.60 -18.38
N GLN A 208 -1.03 20.90 -18.77
CA GLN A 208 -1.23 19.48 -18.54
C GLN A 208 -0.95 18.67 -19.82
N TYR A 209 -0.21 17.57 -19.66
CA TYR A 209 0.06 16.62 -20.73
C TYR A 209 -0.17 15.20 -20.22
N ASN A 210 -0.95 14.40 -20.94
CA ASN A 210 -1.17 13.01 -20.57
C ASN A 210 -0.01 12.13 -21.07
N SER A 211 0.32 11.08 -20.33
CA SER A 211 1.17 10.01 -20.87
C SER A 211 0.46 9.29 -22.02
N VAL A 212 1.22 8.82 -22.99
CA VAL A 212 0.74 8.10 -24.18
C VAL A 212 0.38 6.66 -23.85
N ASP A 213 1.25 5.97 -23.11
CA ASP A 213 1.06 4.56 -22.75
C ASP A 213 1.97 4.14 -21.58
N TRP A 214 1.73 2.96 -21.02
CA TRP A 214 2.64 2.29 -20.08
C TRP A 214 3.80 1.60 -20.82
N ALA A 215 4.98 1.57 -20.20
CA ALA A 215 6.11 0.78 -20.68
C ALA A 215 5.94 -0.70 -20.36
N GLN A 216 6.37 -1.57 -21.27
CA GLN A 216 6.28 -3.02 -21.08
C GLN A 216 7.20 -3.49 -19.95
N ASN A 217 6.78 -4.55 -19.25
CA ASN A 217 7.48 -5.17 -18.12
C ASN A 217 7.57 -4.33 -16.82
N TYR A 218 6.84 -3.22 -16.73
CA TYR A 218 6.70 -2.44 -15.51
C TYR A 218 5.35 -2.68 -14.83
N PHE A 219 5.30 -2.42 -13.52
CA PHE A 219 4.08 -2.57 -12.74
C PHE A 219 3.04 -1.52 -13.15
N LYS A 220 1.78 -1.97 -13.30
CA LYS A 220 0.62 -1.11 -13.61
C LYS A 220 -0.59 -1.39 -12.73
N SER A 221 -0.72 -2.61 -12.24
CA SER A 221 -1.78 -3.03 -11.34
C SER A 221 -1.42 -4.32 -10.63
N GLY A 222 -2.00 -4.55 -9.46
CA GLY A 222 -1.80 -5.74 -8.64
C GLY A 222 -1.58 -5.44 -7.16
N ILE A 223 -1.22 -6.47 -6.39
CA ILE A 223 -0.96 -6.34 -4.96
C ILE A 223 0.47 -5.86 -4.73
N ILE A 224 0.61 -4.75 -4.01
CA ILE A 224 1.89 -4.29 -3.48
C ILE A 224 1.94 -4.64 -2.00
N TYR A 225 2.92 -5.46 -1.61
CA TYR A 225 3.10 -5.87 -0.23
C TYR A 225 3.57 -4.70 0.65
N ASN A 226 3.28 -4.76 1.94
CA ASN A 226 3.74 -3.74 2.88
C ASN A 226 5.27 -3.60 2.83
N GLY A 227 5.77 -2.37 2.70
CA GLY A 227 7.20 -2.08 2.64
C GLY A 227 7.88 -2.51 1.33
N ALA A 228 7.13 -3.04 0.36
CA ALA A 228 7.65 -3.35 -0.95
C ALA A 228 7.78 -2.10 -1.83
N GLU A 229 8.70 -2.19 -2.77
CA GLU A 229 9.01 -1.16 -3.76
C GLU A 229 8.76 -1.78 -5.14
N VAL A 230 8.05 -1.07 -6.01
CA VAL A 230 7.78 -1.51 -7.39
C VAL A 230 8.13 -0.42 -8.38
N GLU A 231 8.67 -0.81 -9.54
CA GLU A 231 8.95 0.11 -10.62
C GLU A 231 7.75 0.20 -11.56
N VAL A 232 7.35 1.43 -11.86
CA VAL A 232 6.27 1.78 -12.79
C VAL A 232 6.87 2.69 -13.86
N ALA A 233 6.48 2.54 -15.12
CA ALA A 233 7.05 3.37 -16.17
C ALA A 233 6.04 3.67 -17.27
N CYS A 234 6.01 4.92 -17.73
CA CYS A 234 5.11 5.38 -18.79
C CYS A 234 5.86 6.22 -19.82
N TYR A 235 5.24 6.41 -20.99
CA TYR A 235 5.77 7.19 -22.10
C TYR A 235 5.05 8.52 -22.23
N TYR A 236 5.81 9.57 -22.49
CA TYR A 236 5.31 10.86 -22.96
C TYR A 236 5.84 11.14 -24.36
N LEU A 237 5.18 12.03 -25.11
CA LEU A 237 5.77 12.59 -26.31
C LEU A 237 7.02 13.39 -25.93
N GLU A 238 8.10 13.25 -26.71
CA GLU A 238 9.37 13.92 -26.41
C GLU A 238 9.21 15.46 -26.32
N GLU A 239 8.37 16.05 -27.17
CA GLU A 239 8.06 17.48 -27.16
C GLU A 239 7.53 17.99 -25.82
N ASN A 240 6.78 17.16 -25.08
CA ASN A 240 6.21 17.50 -23.78
C ASN A 240 7.26 17.56 -22.66
N LEU A 241 8.44 16.96 -22.89
CA LEU A 241 9.54 16.84 -21.92
C LEU A 241 10.83 17.55 -22.35
N SER A 242 10.77 18.34 -23.43
CA SER A 242 11.91 19.03 -24.05
C SER A 242 12.73 19.93 -23.10
N GLU A 243 12.12 20.47 -22.02
CA GLU A 243 12.83 21.28 -21.02
C GLU A 243 12.29 21.04 -19.60
N ILE A 244 12.77 20.03 -18.86
CA ILE A 244 12.30 19.79 -17.48
C ILE A 244 12.78 20.91 -16.54
N GLN A 245 11.84 21.59 -15.88
CA GLN A 245 12.09 22.69 -14.95
C GLN A 245 11.67 22.37 -13.52
N LYS A 246 12.15 23.17 -12.57
CA LYS A 246 11.74 23.08 -11.17
C LYS A 246 10.26 23.45 -11.06
N GLY A 247 9.46 22.56 -10.46
CA GLY A 247 8.01 22.71 -10.36
C GLY A 247 7.23 21.86 -11.36
N ASP A 248 7.88 21.23 -12.33
CA ASP A 248 7.25 20.18 -13.13
C ASP A 248 7.00 18.94 -12.24
N GLN A 249 5.80 18.38 -12.31
CA GLN A 249 5.36 17.28 -11.47
C GLN A 249 4.64 16.23 -12.30
N VAL A 250 4.77 14.97 -11.89
CA VAL A 250 3.95 13.87 -12.37
C VAL A 250 2.87 13.61 -11.34
N LEU A 251 1.63 13.66 -11.79
CA LEU A 251 0.43 13.28 -11.07
C LEU A 251 0.12 11.82 -11.43
N ILE A 252 0.07 10.94 -10.44
CA ILE A 252 -0.25 9.53 -10.59
C ILE A 252 -1.59 9.26 -9.93
N PRO A 253 -2.68 9.09 -10.71
CA PRO A 253 -3.95 8.67 -10.16
C PRO A 253 -3.88 7.18 -9.79
N VAL A 254 -4.17 6.88 -8.53
CA VAL A 254 -4.16 5.53 -7.96
C VAL A 254 -5.56 5.21 -7.48
N SER A 255 -6.10 4.12 -8.01
CA SER A 255 -7.33 3.52 -7.52
C SER A 255 -6.99 2.25 -6.73
N ALA A 256 -7.55 2.13 -5.53
CA ALA A 256 -7.46 0.90 -4.74
C ALA A 256 -8.79 0.69 -4.01
N PRO A 257 -9.28 -0.54 -3.88
CA PRO A 257 -10.44 -0.83 -3.05
C PRO A 257 -10.27 -0.34 -1.60
N ALA A 258 -9.03 -0.33 -1.10
CA ALA A 258 -8.68 0.18 0.23
C ALA A 258 -8.63 1.72 0.34
N LEU A 259 -8.57 2.45 -0.79
CA LEU A 259 -8.52 3.92 -0.83
C LEU A 259 -9.90 4.57 -0.77
N SER A 260 -10.99 3.83 -0.99
CA SER A 260 -12.39 4.30 -1.06
C SER A 260 -12.70 5.41 -2.09
N LEU A 261 -11.69 6.08 -2.65
CA LEU A 261 -11.74 7.09 -3.71
C LEU A 261 -10.47 7.01 -4.58
N LEU A 262 -10.55 7.47 -5.83
CA LEU A 262 -9.38 7.73 -6.67
C LEU A 262 -8.51 8.78 -5.96
N LYS A 263 -7.25 8.43 -5.67
CA LYS A 263 -6.30 9.35 -5.04
C LYS A 263 -5.16 9.67 -5.99
N THR A 264 -4.91 10.97 -6.19
CA THR A 264 -3.81 11.43 -7.03
C THR A 264 -2.58 11.68 -6.17
N TYR A 265 -1.51 10.95 -6.46
CA TYR A 265 -0.19 11.16 -5.86
C TYR A 265 0.63 12.08 -6.75
N THR A 266 1.52 12.86 -6.15
CA THR A 266 2.35 13.80 -6.88
C THR A 266 3.82 13.52 -6.59
N THR A 267 4.64 13.42 -7.64
CA THR A 267 6.11 13.39 -7.52
C THR A 267 6.70 14.48 -8.40
N PRO A 268 7.73 15.21 -7.95
CA PRO A 268 8.43 16.15 -8.80
C PRO A 268 9.14 15.40 -9.93
N LEU A 269 9.01 15.90 -11.17
CA LEU A 269 9.66 15.34 -12.35
C LEU A 269 11.15 15.70 -12.37
N SER A 270 11.47 16.92 -11.94
CA SER A 270 12.84 17.30 -11.60
C SER A 270 13.13 16.82 -10.19
N PRO A 271 14.15 15.98 -9.94
CA PRO A 271 14.49 15.61 -8.58
C PRO A 271 14.73 16.88 -7.78
N GLU A 272 13.99 17.05 -6.69
CA GLU A 272 14.19 18.14 -5.74
C GLU A 272 15.70 18.28 -5.48
N ASP A 273 16.16 19.53 -5.41
CA ASP A 273 17.55 19.94 -5.42
C ASP A 273 18.30 19.48 -4.16
N THR A 274 18.41 18.17 -3.98
CA THR A 274 19.31 17.46 -3.08
C THR A 274 20.45 16.89 -3.90
N ARG A 275 20.98 17.68 -4.86
CA ARG A 275 22.19 17.31 -5.60
C ARG A 275 23.24 16.82 -4.62
N CYS A 276 23.58 15.54 -4.69
CA CYS A 276 24.79 15.06 -4.04
C CYS A 276 25.97 15.59 -4.86
N PHE A 277 26.30 16.88 -4.68
CA PHE A 277 27.25 17.63 -5.50
C PHE A 277 28.52 16.84 -5.82
N LEU A 278 29.17 16.24 -4.81
CA LEU A 278 30.39 15.46 -5.00
C LEU A 278 30.15 14.15 -5.76
N VAL A 279 29.02 13.48 -5.50
CA VAL A 279 28.66 12.22 -6.17
C VAL A 279 28.25 12.46 -7.62
N THR A 280 27.50 13.52 -7.89
CA THR A 280 27.13 13.97 -9.24
C THR A 280 28.36 14.33 -10.05
N TYR A 281 29.31 15.08 -9.48
CA TYR A 281 30.58 15.40 -10.14
C TYR A 281 31.43 14.14 -10.42
N ALA A 282 31.45 13.20 -9.49
CA ALA A 282 32.20 11.95 -9.65
C ALA A 282 31.57 11.01 -10.69
N PHE A 283 30.30 10.66 -10.55
CA PHE A 283 29.70 9.50 -11.23
C PHE A 283 28.61 9.81 -12.25
N ASP A 284 28.26 11.08 -12.48
CA ASP A 284 27.05 11.47 -13.21
C ASP A 284 25.76 11.26 -12.36
N LYS A 285 24.77 12.12 -12.59
CA LYS A 285 23.49 12.18 -11.88
C LYS A 285 22.62 10.94 -12.14
N TYR A 286 22.88 10.20 -13.20
CA TYR A 286 22.10 9.02 -13.59
C TYR A 286 22.83 7.70 -13.38
N SER A 287 23.96 7.70 -12.68
CA SER A 287 24.70 6.46 -12.41
C SER A 287 24.08 5.65 -11.27
N PRO A 288 24.19 4.30 -11.30
CA PRO A 288 23.77 3.44 -10.18
C PRO A 288 24.40 3.87 -8.84
N MET A 289 25.66 4.31 -8.89
CA MET A 289 26.40 4.81 -7.72
C MET A 289 25.79 6.10 -7.13
N TYR A 290 25.19 6.96 -7.96
CA TYR A 290 24.48 8.15 -7.48
C TYR A 290 23.25 7.76 -6.67
N PHE A 291 22.42 6.84 -7.19
CA PHE A 291 21.24 6.36 -6.50
C PHE A 291 21.56 5.62 -5.21
N ASP A 292 22.61 4.80 -5.18
CA ASP A 292 23.04 4.13 -3.97
C ASP A 292 23.47 5.12 -2.88
N ALA A 293 24.17 6.19 -3.24
CA ALA A 293 24.58 7.23 -2.31
C ALA A 293 23.38 8.04 -1.77
N VAL A 294 22.40 8.33 -2.62
CA VAL A 294 21.12 8.97 -2.21
C VAL A 294 20.36 8.06 -1.25
N ARG A 295 20.21 6.76 -1.57
CA ARG A 295 19.56 5.79 -0.66
C ARG A 295 20.29 5.67 0.67
N PHE A 296 21.62 5.67 0.68
CA PHE A 296 22.42 5.65 1.91
C PHE A 296 22.17 6.90 2.77
N ARG A 297 22.11 8.08 2.15
CA ARG A 297 21.79 9.34 2.81
C ARG A 297 20.40 9.28 3.46
N ASP A 298 19.38 8.94 2.68
CA ASP A 298 17.98 9.08 3.08
C ASP A 298 17.49 7.96 3.97
N ARG A 299 17.93 6.73 3.73
CA ARG A 299 17.45 5.57 4.51
C ARG A 299 18.27 5.31 5.76
N ILE A 300 19.51 5.80 5.82
CA ILE A 300 20.45 5.41 6.86
C ILE A 300 21.02 6.61 7.60
N LEU A 301 21.69 7.55 6.93
CA LEU A 301 22.26 8.72 7.63
C LEU A 301 21.18 9.60 8.26
N SER A 302 20.05 9.81 7.58
CA SER A 302 18.95 10.65 8.07
C SER A 302 18.36 10.15 9.40
N LYS A 303 18.42 8.84 9.68
CA LYS A 303 17.85 8.21 10.89
C LYS A 303 18.63 8.56 12.15
N TYR A 304 19.95 8.80 12.05
CA TYR A 304 20.81 9.07 13.20
C TYR A 304 21.09 10.58 13.37
N ARG A 305 21.15 11.08 14.62
CA ARG A 305 21.46 12.50 14.91
C ARG A 305 22.80 12.93 14.30
N VAL A 306 23.83 12.08 14.44
CA VAL A 306 25.16 12.30 13.85
C VAL A 306 25.11 12.26 12.31
N GLY A 307 24.28 11.38 11.74
CA GLY A 307 24.12 11.31 10.30
C GLY A 307 23.43 12.54 9.72
N ARG A 308 22.40 13.09 10.37
CA ARG A 308 21.79 14.38 9.97
C ARG A 308 22.78 15.55 10.02
N TRP A 309 23.67 15.55 11.00
CA TRP A 309 24.77 16.54 11.06
C TRP A 309 25.72 16.39 9.87
N TRP A 310 26.13 15.16 9.54
CA TRP A 310 26.97 14.88 8.37
C TRP A 310 26.31 15.27 7.04
N ILE A 311 25.00 15.04 6.90
CA ILE A 311 24.24 15.48 5.73
C ILE A 311 24.34 17.00 5.60
N ARG A 312 24.03 17.75 6.67
CA ARG A 312 24.14 19.23 6.65
C ARG A 312 25.55 19.70 6.31
N PHE A 313 26.56 19.09 6.93
CA PHE A 313 27.96 19.40 6.65
C PHE A 313 28.31 19.16 5.17
N TYR A 314 27.93 18.00 4.64
CA TYR A 314 28.13 17.65 3.25
C TYR A 314 27.49 18.67 2.29
N TYR A 315 26.23 19.03 2.50
CA TYR A 315 25.54 20.00 1.63
C TYR A 315 26.08 21.42 1.75
N ASN A 316 26.59 21.82 2.92
CA ASN A 316 27.17 23.15 3.12
C ASN A 316 28.54 23.31 2.45
N TRP A 317 29.36 22.26 2.45
CA TRP A 317 30.75 22.33 1.98
C TRP A 317 30.98 21.76 0.58
N SER A 318 30.15 20.82 0.12
CA SER A 318 30.34 20.16 -1.18
C SER A 318 30.37 21.12 -2.39
N PRO A 319 29.58 22.21 -2.47
CA PRO A 319 29.71 23.18 -3.57
C PRO A 319 31.05 23.91 -3.54
N VAL A 320 31.54 24.27 -2.34
CA VAL A 320 32.83 24.95 -2.15
C VAL A 320 33.97 24.04 -2.61
N PHE A 321 33.96 22.76 -2.22
CA PHE A 321 34.97 21.79 -2.65
C PHE A 321 35.01 21.61 -4.17
N ILE A 322 33.86 21.56 -4.84
CA ILE A 322 33.83 21.40 -6.30
C ILE A 322 34.30 22.65 -7.00
N ASN A 323 33.89 23.83 -6.53
CA ASN A 323 34.33 25.09 -7.13
C ASN A 323 35.85 25.29 -6.99
N THR A 324 36.42 24.87 -5.85
CA THR A 324 37.85 25.03 -5.57
C THR A 324 38.73 23.93 -6.16
N PHE A 325 38.27 22.68 -6.28
CA PHE A 325 39.12 21.55 -6.70
C PHE A 325 38.64 20.84 -7.98
N GLY A 326 37.46 21.20 -8.50
CA GLY A 326 36.85 20.54 -9.65
C GLY A 326 37.57 20.70 -10.99
N HIS A 327 38.51 21.65 -11.09
CA HIS A 327 39.36 21.83 -12.27
C HIS A 327 40.60 20.92 -12.26
N LEU A 328 40.90 20.25 -11.14
CA LEU A 328 42.05 19.36 -11.04
C LEU A 328 41.70 17.98 -11.64
N PRO A 329 42.47 17.48 -12.64
CA PRO A 329 42.13 16.23 -13.33
C PRO A 329 42.18 14.99 -12.43
N LEU A 330 43.01 15.01 -11.38
CA LEU A 330 43.12 13.92 -10.42
C LEU A 330 42.01 13.92 -9.36
N PHE A 331 41.37 15.06 -9.10
CA PHE A 331 40.37 15.20 -8.04
C PHE A 331 39.17 14.28 -8.28
N ARG A 332 38.65 14.24 -9.52
CA ARG A 332 37.55 13.35 -9.91
C ARG A 332 37.91 11.87 -9.72
N PHE A 333 39.14 11.48 -10.02
CA PHE A 333 39.61 10.10 -9.87
C PHE A 333 39.67 9.66 -8.39
N PHE A 334 40.24 10.50 -7.52
CA PHE A 334 40.30 10.22 -6.08
C PHE A 334 38.91 10.22 -5.45
N LEU A 335 38.04 11.16 -5.83
CA LEU A 335 36.67 11.22 -5.35
C LEU A 335 35.88 9.97 -5.74
N LYS A 336 36.05 9.47 -6.97
CA LYS A 336 35.47 8.18 -7.38
C LYS A 336 35.94 7.02 -6.48
N LYS A 337 37.24 6.94 -6.16
CA LYS A 337 37.77 5.89 -5.28
C LYS A 337 37.21 5.98 -3.86
N ILE A 338 37.13 7.18 -3.28
CA ILE A 338 36.63 7.39 -1.91
C ILE A 338 35.16 6.99 -1.81
N ILE A 339 34.32 7.48 -2.72
CA ILE A 339 32.89 7.15 -2.72
C ILE A 339 32.69 5.65 -2.91
N LYS A 340 33.40 5.02 -3.87
CA LYS A 340 33.38 3.56 -4.04
C LYS A 340 33.78 2.83 -2.76
N LEU A 341 34.81 3.30 -2.06
CA LEU A 341 35.27 2.69 -0.81
C LEU A 341 34.19 2.77 0.27
N ILE A 342 33.62 3.95 0.50
CA ILE A 342 32.54 4.18 1.49
C ILE A 342 31.35 3.25 1.21
N MET A 343 30.97 3.11 -0.06
CA MET A 343 29.86 2.25 -0.47
C MET A 343 30.22 0.75 -0.40
N SER A 344 31.46 0.38 -0.73
CA SER A 344 31.94 -1.02 -0.72
C SER A 344 32.14 -1.62 0.67
N VAL A 345 32.47 -0.79 1.68
CA VAL A 345 32.55 -1.21 3.09
C VAL A 345 31.19 -1.72 3.59
N ARG A 346 30.10 -1.44 2.85
CA ARG A 346 28.74 -1.83 3.21
C ARG A 346 28.14 -3.01 2.45
N LEU A 347 28.54 -3.26 1.20
CA LEU A 347 28.06 -4.43 0.44
C LEU A 347 28.48 -5.78 1.07
N LYS A 348 29.32 -5.78 2.11
CA LYS A 348 29.72 -6.97 2.88
C LYS A 348 28.87 -7.26 4.14
N ARG A 349 27.82 -6.47 4.41
CA ARG A 349 26.96 -6.64 5.61
C ARG A 349 25.47 -6.78 5.30
N TYR A 350 25.12 -7.12 4.06
CA TYR A 350 23.81 -7.61 3.68
C TYR A 350 23.94 -9.02 3.14
#